data_AF-A0A9P1GRD6-F1
#
_entry.id   AF-A0A9P1GRD6-F1
#
_cell.length_a   1.000
_cell.length_b   1.000
_cell.length_c   1.000
_cell.angle_alpha   90.00
_cell.angle_beta   90.00
_cell.angle_gamma   90.00
#
_symmetry.space_group_name_H-M   'P 1'
#
loop_
_entity.id
_entity.type
_entity.pdbx_description
1 polymer ?
#
loop_
_entity_poly.entity_id
_entity_poly.type
_entity_poly.pdbx_seq_one_letter_code
_entity_poly.pdbx_strand_id
1 'polypeptide(L)'
;MSADGKPDGTDLFKSEGFWRIAGTAVFLRHVLLLQPEGPFEFKVEDLCFWLAQLLRSAENEIAEELDAHQVLLSSQPADDVAEGVQASYSLRWRSGQSLTAEEVQTVLQHICSPLNTLRITWLTSLKEVILDASMVLEELMKDYLDVSALRKVQVQYAAMFNEEWSTPYEVCWQANGADNSIIMPDVPNFTERHFQHFQRSAGHTSTGETLLYEALALYLIPCHELLHIVQHLHGHLLDSDSHSYAMEHDASRLNYLLLWHVLERRSPEPQWSKWVLMLEGINRSLSAFQRIKAQDAAYYAAYRQWADTFGLDAPSKIFASSGDEMSLSLEGMVKMIVAGEALVANYESQGPHLEPLLRVAFDPARQGDVYSCELPDWN
;
A
#
# COMPACT_ATOMS: atom_id res chain seq x y z
N MET A 1 -7.87 -19.89 30.54
CA MET A 1 -7.59 -21.16 29.81
C MET A 1 -8.72 -21.35 28.81
N SER A 2 -8.49 -20.97 27.55
CA SER A 2 -9.40 -21.27 26.44
C SER A 2 -9.27 -22.75 26.07
N ALA A 3 -10.36 -23.35 25.60
CA ALA A 3 -10.51 -24.79 25.42
C ALA A 3 -9.63 -25.41 24.31
N ASP A 4 -8.83 -24.61 23.59
CA ASP A 4 -8.07 -25.08 22.42
C ASP A 4 -6.55 -25.12 22.58
N GLY A 5 -5.98 -24.75 23.74
CA GLY A 5 -4.59 -25.07 24.07
C GLY A 5 -3.51 -24.70 23.03
N LYS A 6 -3.80 -23.81 22.08
CA LYS A 6 -2.81 -23.25 21.17
C LYS A 6 -2.21 -22.01 21.86
N PRO A 7 -0.88 -21.91 21.97
CA PRO A 7 -0.25 -20.72 22.50
C PRO A 7 -0.69 -19.52 21.65
N ASP A 8 -1.09 -18.43 22.32
CA ASP A 8 -1.35 -17.13 21.69
C ASP A 8 -0.22 -16.84 20.69
N GLY A 9 -0.57 -16.75 19.41
CA GLY A 9 0.38 -16.26 18.41
C GLY A 9 0.84 -14.88 18.85
N THR A 10 2.14 -14.62 18.80
CA THR A 10 2.65 -13.28 19.04
C THR A 10 2.03 -12.36 18.00
N ASP A 11 1.39 -11.29 18.45
CA ASP A 11 0.98 -10.22 17.55
C ASP A 11 2.25 -9.62 16.95
N LEU A 12 2.52 -9.98 15.69
CA LEU A 12 3.72 -9.61 14.96
C LEU A 12 3.93 -8.09 14.95
N PHE A 13 2.83 -7.33 14.89
CA PHE A 13 2.82 -5.88 14.83
C PHE A 13 3.13 -5.21 16.17
N LYS A 14 3.15 -5.98 17.27
CA LYS A 14 3.65 -5.53 18.57
C LYS A 14 5.13 -5.83 18.79
N SER A 15 5.78 -6.51 17.85
CA SER A 15 7.21 -6.84 17.91
C SER A 15 8.05 -5.69 17.35
N GLU A 16 8.88 -5.08 18.19
CA GLU A 16 9.88 -4.10 17.76
C GLU A 16 10.83 -4.69 16.68
N GLY A 17 11.17 -5.98 16.82
CA GLY A 17 11.99 -6.68 15.84
C GLY A 17 11.33 -6.83 14.47
N PHE A 18 9.99 -6.97 14.42
CA PHE A 18 9.27 -7.00 13.14
C PHE A 18 9.38 -5.65 12.44
N TRP A 19 9.09 -4.55 13.15
CA TRP A 19 9.13 -3.22 12.54
C TRP A 19 10.54 -2.87 12.06
N ARG A 20 11.61 -3.25 12.80
CA ARG A 20 12.99 -3.05 12.34
C ARG A 20 13.27 -3.75 11.00
N ILE A 21 12.88 -5.02 10.89
CA ILE A 21 12.98 -5.80 9.64
C ILE A 21 12.16 -5.11 8.55
N ALA A 22 10.91 -4.74 8.85
CA ALA A 22 10.00 -4.12 7.90
C ALA A 22 10.53 -2.79 7.36
N GLY A 23 10.96 -1.89 8.25
CA GLY A 23 11.52 -0.60 7.87
C GLY A 23 12.73 -0.77 6.96
N THR A 24 13.72 -1.57 7.36
CA THR A 24 14.91 -1.78 6.55
C THR A 24 14.59 -2.43 5.20
N ALA A 25 13.71 -3.44 5.18
CA ALA A 25 13.33 -4.13 3.95
C ALA A 25 12.57 -3.23 2.96
N VAL A 26 11.60 -2.46 3.45
CA VAL A 26 10.82 -1.52 2.61
C VAL A 26 11.72 -0.38 2.10
N PHE A 27 12.67 0.08 2.92
CA PHE A 27 13.68 1.05 2.51
C PHE A 27 14.57 0.52 1.38
N LEU A 28 15.18 -0.65 1.56
CA LEU A 28 16.03 -1.26 0.54
C LEU A 28 15.28 -1.50 -0.77
N ARG A 29 14.01 -1.92 -0.67
CA ARG A 29 13.13 -2.07 -1.83
C ARG A 29 12.91 -0.75 -2.56
N HIS A 30 12.64 0.32 -1.81
CA HIS A 30 12.47 1.64 -2.39
C HIS A 30 13.71 2.09 -3.16
N VAL A 31 14.88 1.91 -2.55
CA VAL A 31 16.17 2.25 -3.15
C VAL A 31 16.43 1.44 -4.43
N LEU A 32 16.12 0.14 -4.43
CA LEU A 32 16.17 -0.70 -5.64
C LEU A 32 15.27 -0.19 -6.76
N LEU A 33 14.06 0.27 -6.43
CA LEU A 33 13.12 0.82 -7.40
C LEU A 33 13.61 2.16 -7.95
N LEU A 34 14.25 3.01 -7.15
CA LEU A 34 14.79 4.29 -7.64
C LEU A 34 16.06 4.13 -8.49
N GLN A 35 16.91 3.16 -8.17
CA GLN A 35 18.26 3.01 -8.76
C GLN A 35 18.54 1.56 -9.21
N PRO A 36 17.79 1.03 -10.20
CA PRO A 36 17.91 -0.39 -10.57
C PRO A 36 19.29 -0.77 -11.13
N GLU A 37 20.01 0.17 -11.75
CA GLU A 37 21.29 -0.08 -12.45
C GLU A 37 22.42 0.89 -12.04
N GLY A 38 22.17 1.79 -11.07
CA GLY A 38 23.07 2.88 -10.68
C GLY A 38 23.75 2.66 -9.33
N PRO A 39 24.71 3.53 -8.95
CA PRO A 39 25.15 3.61 -7.57
C PRO A 39 23.93 3.94 -6.68
N PHE A 40 23.80 3.25 -5.55
CA PHE A 40 22.73 3.50 -4.57
C PHE A 40 23.00 4.76 -3.78
N GLU A 41 22.84 5.89 -4.46
CA GLU A 41 22.86 7.23 -3.93
C GLU A 41 21.55 7.91 -4.34
N PHE A 42 20.78 8.37 -3.36
CA PHE A 42 19.52 9.08 -3.61
C PHE A 42 19.43 10.28 -2.69
N LYS A 43 18.64 11.26 -3.13
CA LYS A 43 18.40 12.47 -2.36
C LYS A 43 17.10 12.35 -1.59
N VAL A 44 17.03 13.00 -0.44
CA VAL A 44 15.81 12.99 0.36
C VAL A 44 14.60 13.60 -0.37
N GLU A 45 14.80 14.53 -1.31
CA GLU A 45 13.74 15.04 -2.21
C GLU A 45 13.11 14.00 -3.13
N ASP A 46 13.81 12.89 -3.39
CA ASP A 46 13.24 11.77 -4.16
C ASP A 46 12.13 11.06 -3.37
N LEU A 47 12.07 11.29 -2.05
CA LEU A 47 11.01 10.88 -1.15
C LEU A 47 10.02 12.04 -0.95
N CYS A 48 8.74 11.73 -0.77
CA CYS A 48 7.80 12.75 -0.32
C CYS A 48 8.19 13.28 1.08
N PHE A 49 7.86 14.54 1.37
CA PHE A 49 8.32 15.24 2.58
C PHE A 49 8.09 14.48 3.89
N TRP A 50 6.91 13.86 4.08
CA TRP A 50 6.62 13.10 5.29
C TRP A 50 7.44 11.83 5.39
N LEU A 51 7.65 11.13 4.28
CA LEU A 51 8.52 9.97 4.24
C LEU A 51 9.97 10.38 4.52
N ALA A 52 10.41 11.52 4.01
CA ALA A 52 11.70 12.11 4.36
C ALA A 52 11.83 12.43 5.87
N GLN A 53 10.82 13.04 6.48
CA GLN A 53 10.83 13.35 7.92
C GLN A 53 10.79 12.09 8.79
N LEU A 54 9.94 11.13 8.43
CA LEU A 54 9.78 9.91 9.18
C LEU A 54 10.94 8.92 8.95
N LEU A 55 11.56 8.94 7.77
CA LEU A 55 12.83 8.25 7.52
C LEU A 55 13.91 8.79 8.44
N ARG A 56 14.05 10.11 8.58
CA ARG A 56 14.99 10.71 9.54
C ARG A 56 14.74 10.22 10.97
N SER A 57 13.48 9.99 11.34
CA SER A 57 13.12 9.46 12.67
C SER A 57 13.40 7.97 12.86
N ALA A 58 13.62 7.21 11.78
CA ALA A 58 13.92 5.78 11.79
C ALA A 58 15.33 5.44 11.28
N GLU A 59 16.10 6.47 10.93
CA GLU A 59 17.41 6.31 10.30
C GLU A 59 18.35 5.50 11.19
N ASN A 60 18.31 5.72 12.49
CA ASN A 60 19.16 4.99 13.44
C ASN A 60 18.80 3.51 13.47
N GLU A 61 17.51 3.17 13.50
CA GLU A 61 17.01 1.81 13.53
C GLU A 61 17.36 1.07 12.25
N ILE A 62 17.21 1.73 11.09
CA ILE A 62 17.62 1.19 9.79
C ILE A 62 19.13 1.02 9.74
N ALA A 63 19.90 2.02 10.18
CA ALA A 63 21.35 1.99 10.17
C ALA A 63 21.89 0.87 11.06
N GLU A 64 21.35 0.70 12.27
CA GLU A 64 21.70 -0.40 13.17
C GLU A 64 21.41 -1.78 12.54
N GLU A 65 20.25 -1.93 11.90
CA GLU A 65 19.88 -3.18 11.24
C GLU A 65 20.82 -3.49 10.06
N LEU A 66 21.06 -2.50 9.19
CA LEU A 66 22.00 -2.64 8.07
C LEU A 66 23.43 -2.92 8.54
N ASP A 67 23.83 -2.34 9.67
CA ASP A 67 25.17 -2.54 10.23
C ASP A 67 25.42 -3.99 10.64
N ALA A 68 24.39 -4.65 11.19
CA ALA A 68 24.43 -6.08 11.49
C ALA A 68 24.71 -6.93 10.23
N HIS A 69 24.36 -6.42 9.06
CA HIS A 69 24.60 -7.01 7.75
C HIS A 69 25.86 -6.48 7.04
N GLN A 70 26.74 -5.77 7.75
CA GLN A 70 27.97 -5.15 7.21
C GLN A 70 27.72 -4.08 6.14
N VAL A 71 26.50 -3.54 6.09
CA VAL A 71 26.10 -2.44 5.20
C VAL A 71 26.06 -1.16 6.00
N LEU A 72 26.68 -0.12 5.45
CA LEU A 72 26.69 1.22 6.01
C LEU A 72 25.71 2.09 5.22
N LEU A 73 24.72 2.62 5.91
CA LEU A 73 23.91 3.74 5.45
C LEU A 73 24.65 5.02 5.81
N SER A 74 25.27 5.67 4.82
CA SER A 74 25.88 6.97 5.02
C SER A 74 24.86 8.04 4.66
N SER A 75 24.47 8.86 5.63
CA SER A 75 23.91 10.18 5.37
C SER A 75 25.05 11.19 5.31
N GLN A 76 25.22 11.86 4.18
CA GLN A 76 26.04 13.06 4.15
C GLN A 76 25.13 14.26 4.40
N PRO A 77 25.40 15.09 5.44
CA PRO A 77 24.91 16.46 5.40
C PRO A 77 25.50 17.10 4.14
N ALA A 78 24.70 17.86 3.40
CA ALA A 78 25.23 18.63 2.28
C ALA A 78 26.35 19.54 2.82
N ASP A 79 27.60 19.22 2.49
CA ASP A 79 28.79 19.99 2.84
C ASP A 79 28.78 21.30 2.01
N ASP A 80 27.83 22.19 2.27
CA ASP A 80 27.96 23.64 2.20
C ASP A 80 26.61 24.30 2.53
N VAL A 81 26.64 25.09 3.62
CA VAL A 81 25.50 25.82 4.18
C VAL A 81 25.07 26.94 3.21
N ALA A 82 24.12 26.63 2.34
CA ALA A 82 23.24 27.59 1.72
C ALA A 82 21.79 27.11 1.94
N GLU A 83 20.94 28.00 2.43
CA GLU A 83 19.53 27.72 2.77
C GLU A 83 18.85 26.91 1.65
N GLY A 84 18.46 25.67 1.98
CA GLY A 84 17.60 24.85 1.11
C GLY A 84 18.20 23.62 0.43
N VAL A 85 19.37 23.10 0.81
CA VAL A 85 19.92 21.86 0.21
C VAL A 85 20.03 20.71 1.22
N GLN A 86 19.70 19.51 0.73
CA GLN A 86 19.08 18.39 1.43
C GLN A 86 20.06 17.22 1.67
N ALA A 87 19.72 16.33 2.61
CA ALA A 87 20.50 15.13 2.90
C ALA A 87 20.53 14.19 1.69
N SER A 88 21.68 13.56 1.45
CA SER A 88 21.84 12.44 0.53
C SER A 88 22.14 11.18 1.32
N TYR A 89 21.57 10.06 0.88
CA TYR A 89 21.82 8.74 1.45
C TYR A 89 22.59 7.90 0.45
N SER A 90 23.55 7.12 0.96
CA SER A 90 24.25 6.11 0.17
C SER A 90 24.36 4.79 0.91
N LEU A 91 24.26 3.68 0.17
CA LEU A 91 24.46 2.33 0.67
C LEU A 91 25.81 1.80 0.23
N ARG A 92 26.66 1.47 1.20
CA ARG A 92 28.01 0.96 0.96
C ARG A 92 28.33 -0.21 1.87
N TRP A 93 29.17 -1.12 1.42
CA TRP A 93 29.79 -2.09 2.31
C TRP A 93 30.67 -1.34 3.32
N ARG A 94 30.88 -1.93 4.51
CA ARG A 94 31.85 -1.39 5.49
C ARG A 94 33.28 -1.25 4.94
N SER A 95 33.60 -1.95 3.84
CA SER A 95 34.86 -1.77 3.09
C SER A 95 34.93 -0.47 2.28
N GLY A 96 33.81 0.27 2.15
CA GLY A 96 33.68 1.53 1.42
C GLY A 96 33.13 1.40 -0.01
N GLN A 97 32.96 0.19 -0.52
CA GLN A 97 32.44 -0.05 -1.87
C GLN A 97 30.91 0.11 -1.93
N SER A 98 30.39 0.80 -2.95
CA SER A 98 28.94 0.87 -3.21
C SER A 98 28.36 -0.51 -3.52
N LEU A 99 27.15 -0.77 -3.03
CA LEU A 99 26.46 -2.03 -3.31
C LEU A 99 26.01 -2.10 -4.79
N THR A 100 25.95 -3.31 -5.34
CA THR A 100 25.24 -3.62 -6.59
C THR A 100 23.79 -4.02 -6.31
N ALA A 101 22.92 -3.99 -7.33
CA ALA A 101 21.50 -4.37 -7.15
C ALA A 101 21.32 -5.81 -6.65
N GLU A 102 22.15 -6.73 -7.15
CA GLU A 102 22.18 -8.13 -6.70
C GLU A 102 22.61 -8.24 -5.23
N GLU A 103 23.58 -7.41 -4.81
CA GLU A 103 24.03 -7.35 -3.42
C GLU A 103 22.93 -6.80 -2.50
N VAL A 104 22.25 -5.72 -2.87
CA VAL A 104 21.11 -5.19 -2.10
C VAL A 104 20.00 -6.23 -1.99
N GLN A 105 19.70 -6.94 -3.08
CA GLN A 105 18.70 -8.01 -3.08
C GLN A 105 19.10 -9.18 -2.17
N THR A 106 20.38 -9.53 -2.13
CA THR A 106 20.92 -10.54 -1.20
C THR A 106 20.78 -10.09 0.26
N VAL A 107 21.08 -8.82 0.55
CA VAL A 107 20.90 -8.24 1.90
C VAL A 107 19.42 -8.27 2.30
N LEU A 108 18.52 -7.88 1.40
CA LEU A 108 17.07 -7.92 1.60
C LEU A 108 16.59 -9.34 1.94
N GLN A 109 17.06 -10.37 1.22
CA GLN A 109 16.73 -11.77 1.52
C GLN A 109 17.18 -12.18 2.91
N HIS A 110 18.39 -11.79 3.34
CA HIS A 110 18.89 -12.09 4.68
C HIS A 110 18.08 -11.42 5.77
N ILE A 111 17.75 -10.13 5.62
CA ILE A 111 16.93 -9.36 6.57
C ILE A 111 15.54 -9.98 6.74
N CYS A 112 14.93 -10.42 5.63
CA CYS A 112 13.59 -11.02 5.65
C CYS A 112 13.60 -12.49 6.12
N SER A 113 14.74 -13.17 6.13
CA SER A 113 14.83 -14.61 6.45
C SER A 113 14.24 -15.04 7.80
N PRO A 114 14.30 -14.24 8.89
CA PRO A 114 13.69 -14.62 10.17
C PRO A 114 12.16 -14.76 10.07
N LEU A 115 11.52 -14.03 9.15
CA LEU A 115 10.07 -14.02 8.97
C LEU A 115 9.52 -15.38 8.48
N ASN A 116 10.35 -16.20 7.85
CA ASN A 116 9.99 -17.55 7.39
C ASN A 116 9.46 -18.47 8.50
N THR A 117 9.83 -18.18 9.74
CA THR A 117 9.48 -19.00 10.92
C THR A 117 8.45 -18.34 11.83
N LEU A 118 8.05 -17.10 11.53
CA LEU A 118 7.12 -16.36 12.35
C LEU A 118 5.70 -16.84 12.15
N ARG A 119 4.98 -16.99 13.27
CA ARG A 119 3.56 -17.30 13.28
C ARG A 119 2.78 -16.00 13.38
N ILE A 120 2.02 -15.70 12.34
CA ILE A 120 1.22 -14.48 12.23
C ILE A 120 -0.26 -14.83 12.41
N THR A 121 -0.97 -14.07 13.25
CA THR A 121 -2.42 -14.17 13.43
C THR A 121 -3.15 -13.32 12.39
N TRP A 122 -3.04 -13.70 11.13
CA TRP A 122 -3.53 -12.95 9.95
C TRP A 122 -4.98 -12.44 10.08
N LEU A 123 -5.95 -13.35 10.24
CA LEU A 123 -7.37 -12.98 10.37
C LEU A 123 -7.65 -12.06 11.55
N THR A 124 -7.03 -12.30 12.70
CA THR A 124 -7.25 -11.46 13.89
C THR A 124 -6.75 -10.04 13.62
N SER A 125 -5.53 -9.93 13.08
CA SER A 125 -4.92 -8.63 12.77
C SER A 125 -5.78 -7.84 11.78
N LEU A 126 -6.27 -8.49 10.72
CA LEU A 126 -7.15 -7.87 9.74
C LEU A 126 -8.48 -7.39 10.34
N LYS A 127 -9.12 -8.22 11.18
CA LYS A 127 -10.38 -7.85 11.85
C LYS A 127 -10.22 -6.60 12.71
N GLU A 128 -9.11 -6.50 13.41
CA GLU A 128 -8.85 -5.32 14.22
C GLU A 128 -8.64 -4.07 13.33
N VAL A 129 -7.91 -4.17 12.20
CA VAL A 129 -7.72 -3.03 11.27
C VAL A 129 -9.06 -2.58 10.70
N ILE A 130 -9.90 -3.54 10.27
CA ILE A 130 -11.23 -3.26 9.74
C ILE A 130 -12.11 -2.58 10.78
N LEU A 131 -12.04 -3.02 12.04
CA LEU A 131 -12.79 -2.41 13.13
C LEU A 131 -12.35 -0.95 13.34
N ASP A 132 -11.05 -0.69 13.38
CA ASP A 132 -10.53 0.67 13.57
C ASP A 132 -10.92 1.60 12.42
N ALA A 133 -10.76 1.13 11.18
CA ALA A 133 -11.17 1.86 9.97
C ALA A 133 -12.68 2.13 9.95
N SER A 134 -13.50 1.13 10.31
CA SER A 134 -14.94 1.28 10.42
C SER A 134 -15.33 2.34 11.46
N MET A 135 -14.66 2.36 12.60
CA MET A 135 -14.89 3.37 13.63
C MET A 135 -14.40 4.76 13.19
N VAL A 136 -13.35 4.87 12.37
CA VAL A 136 -12.90 6.16 11.81
C VAL A 136 -13.98 6.69 10.88
N LEU A 137 -14.42 5.87 9.93
CA LEU A 137 -15.48 6.21 8.99
C LEU A 137 -16.77 6.60 9.72
N GLU A 138 -17.18 5.83 10.73
CA GLU A 138 -18.38 6.15 11.50
C GLU A 138 -18.24 7.48 12.24
N GLU A 139 -17.10 7.77 12.87
CA GLU A 139 -16.92 9.05 13.57
C GLU A 139 -16.96 10.26 12.61
N LEU A 140 -16.35 10.13 11.43
CA LEU A 140 -16.30 11.20 10.43
C LEU A 140 -17.61 11.34 9.64
N MET A 141 -18.39 10.27 9.51
CA MET A 141 -19.59 10.21 8.65
C MET A 141 -20.91 10.05 9.40
N LYS A 142 -20.91 9.93 10.74
CA LYS A 142 -22.10 9.67 11.58
C LYS A 142 -23.31 10.55 11.29
N ASP A 143 -23.08 11.82 10.92
CA ASP A 143 -24.13 12.80 10.70
C ASP A 143 -24.62 12.81 9.23
N TYR A 144 -24.03 11.95 8.39
CA TYR A 144 -24.20 11.95 6.94
C TYR A 144 -24.63 10.59 6.36
N LEU A 145 -23.95 9.51 6.73
CA LEU A 145 -24.21 8.15 6.25
C LEU A 145 -24.17 7.15 7.40
N ASP A 146 -25.18 6.28 7.49
CA ASP A 146 -25.13 5.14 8.39
C ASP A 146 -24.17 4.09 7.83
N VAL A 147 -22.99 4.02 8.45
CA VAL A 147 -21.93 3.05 8.15
C VAL A 147 -21.74 2.05 9.30
N SER A 148 -22.70 1.95 10.23
CA SER A 148 -22.61 1.05 11.40
C SER A 148 -22.53 -0.43 11.00
N ALA A 149 -23.01 -0.78 9.80
CA ALA A 149 -22.90 -2.11 9.22
C ALA A 149 -21.43 -2.54 8.94
N LEU A 150 -20.51 -1.59 8.77
CA LEU A 150 -19.09 -1.88 8.54
C LEU A 150 -18.45 -2.62 9.72
N ARG A 151 -18.92 -2.36 10.95
CA ARG A 151 -18.45 -3.09 12.15
C ARG A 151 -18.75 -4.58 12.12
N LYS A 152 -19.64 -5.01 11.22
CA LYS A 152 -20.05 -6.41 11.03
C LYS A 152 -19.46 -7.03 9.76
N VAL A 153 -18.55 -6.32 9.08
CA VAL A 153 -17.85 -6.85 7.91
C VAL A 153 -17.20 -8.18 8.27
N GLN A 154 -17.53 -9.21 7.50
CA GLN A 154 -16.97 -10.53 7.71
C GLN A 154 -15.58 -10.59 7.07
N VAL A 155 -14.66 -11.27 7.74
CA VAL A 155 -13.30 -11.48 7.25
C VAL A 155 -13.06 -12.96 7.13
N GLN A 156 -12.66 -13.39 5.94
CA GLN A 156 -12.41 -14.79 5.63
C GLN A 156 -11.18 -14.96 4.75
N TYR A 157 -10.63 -16.18 4.72
CA TYR A 157 -9.59 -16.53 3.77
C TYR A 157 -10.18 -16.88 2.42
N ALA A 158 -9.41 -16.64 1.36
CA ALA A 158 -9.67 -17.15 0.03
C ALA A 158 -9.71 -18.68 0.03
N ALA A 159 -10.55 -19.25 -0.83
CA ALA A 159 -10.58 -20.69 -1.02
C ALA A 159 -9.31 -21.16 -1.73
N MET A 160 -8.70 -22.24 -1.21
CA MET A 160 -7.54 -22.88 -1.82
C MET A 160 -7.99 -24.03 -2.73
N PHE A 161 -7.97 -23.79 -4.03
CA PHE A 161 -8.35 -24.77 -5.05
C PHE A 161 -7.22 -25.77 -5.33
N ASN A 162 -5.97 -25.44 -5.00
CA ASN A 162 -4.81 -26.30 -5.17
C ASN A 162 -4.48 -26.67 -6.63
N GLU A 163 -4.88 -25.82 -7.58
CA GLU A 163 -4.61 -26.00 -9.01
C GLU A 163 -3.77 -24.85 -9.57
N GLU A 164 -2.77 -25.12 -10.41
CA GLU A 164 -1.78 -24.11 -10.83
C GLU A 164 -2.41 -22.84 -11.44
N TRP A 165 -3.44 -23.00 -12.27
CA TRP A 165 -4.17 -21.88 -12.88
C TRP A 165 -4.92 -21.00 -11.86
N SER A 166 -5.24 -21.54 -10.68
CA SER A 166 -6.00 -20.84 -9.64
C SER A 166 -5.14 -19.93 -8.77
N THR A 167 -3.81 -20.07 -8.84
CA THR A 167 -2.84 -19.33 -8.01
C THR A 167 -3.10 -17.81 -7.98
N PRO A 168 -3.37 -17.11 -9.10
CA PRO A 168 -3.64 -15.67 -9.07
C PRO A 168 -4.91 -15.29 -8.29
N TYR A 169 -5.91 -16.18 -8.25
CA TYR A 169 -7.15 -15.96 -7.50
C TYR A 169 -6.99 -16.27 -6.02
N GLU A 170 -6.15 -17.26 -5.67
CA GLU A 170 -5.88 -17.64 -4.28
C GLU A 170 -5.05 -16.59 -3.52
N VAL A 171 -4.27 -15.78 -4.24
CA VAL A 171 -3.43 -14.72 -3.68
C VAL A 171 -4.04 -13.32 -3.76
N CYS A 172 -5.26 -13.18 -4.28
CA CYS A 172 -5.89 -11.87 -4.43
C CYS A 172 -6.71 -11.48 -3.19
N TRP A 173 -6.73 -10.18 -2.92
CA TRP A 173 -7.65 -9.56 -1.96
C TRP A 173 -8.95 -9.22 -2.67
N GLN A 174 -10.09 -9.42 -2.00
CA GLN A 174 -11.40 -9.16 -2.59
C GLN A 174 -12.34 -8.54 -1.55
N ALA A 175 -13.00 -7.43 -1.88
CA ALA A 175 -14.23 -7.03 -1.20
C ALA A 175 -15.46 -7.57 -1.93
N ASN A 176 -16.44 -7.95 -1.13
CA ASN A 176 -17.79 -8.22 -1.61
C ASN A 176 -18.77 -7.40 -0.78
N GLY A 177 -19.22 -6.29 -1.36
CA GLY A 177 -20.20 -5.40 -0.74
C GLY A 177 -21.57 -6.05 -0.51
N ALA A 178 -21.98 -6.99 -1.36
CA ALA A 178 -23.28 -7.66 -1.24
C ALA A 178 -23.31 -8.60 -0.02
N ASP A 179 -22.21 -9.33 0.21
CA ASP A 179 -22.05 -10.22 1.35
C ASP A 179 -21.45 -9.51 2.58
N ASN A 180 -21.16 -8.20 2.47
CA ASN A 180 -20.49 -7.39 3.49
C ASN A 180 -19.23 -8.09 4.03
N SER A 181 -18.34 -8.51 3.12
CA SER A 181 -17.17 -9.30 3.48
C SER A 181 -15.91 -8.86 2.75
N ILE A 182 -14.76 -9.07 3.42
CA ILE A 182 -13.43 -8.95 2.86
C ILE A 182 -12.77 -10.33 2.90
N ILE A 183 -12.31 -10.77 1.74
CA ILE A 183 -11.60 -12.02 1.53
C ILE A 183 -10.13 -11.68 1.38
N MET A 184 -9.30 -12.26 2.25
CA MET A 184 -7.85 -12.10 2.20
C MET A 184 -7.18 -13.39 1.71
N PRO A 185 -5.96 -13.31 1.16
CA PRO A 185 -5.20 -14.50 0.80
C PRO A 185 -4.99 -15.44 1.99
N ASP A 186 -5.06 -16.75 1.75
CA ASP A 186 -4.79 -17.76 2.77
C ASP A 186 -3.28 -18.00 2.93
N VAL A 187 -2.57 -16.96 3.36
CA VAL A 187 -1.11 -16.94 3.52
C VAL A 187 -0.58 -18.13 4.33
N PRO A 188 -1.23 -18.57 5.44
CA PRO A 188 -0.82 -19.77 6.16
C PRO A 188 -0.77 -21.06 5.33
N ASN A 189 -1.57 -21.15 4.26
CA ASN A 189 -1.67 -22.30 3.38
C ASN A 189 -0.94 -22.09 2.04
N PHE A 190 -0.17 -21.02 1.90
CA PHE A 190 0.66 -20.82 0.71
C PHE A 190 1.67 -21.95 0.54
N THR A 191 1.61 -22.57 -0.63
CA THR A 191 2.64 -23.47 -1.15
C THR A 191 3.64 -22.72 -2.04
N GLU A 192 4.72 -23.39 -2.42
CA GLU A 192 5.79 -22.88 -3.30
C GLU A 192 5.29 -22.12 -4.54
N ARG A 193 4.21 -22.58 -5.18
CA ARG A 193 3.65 -21.92 -6.37
C ARG A 193 3.16 -20.48 -6.11
N HIS A 194 2.69 -20.18 -4.91
CA HIS A 194 2.24 -18.84 -4.53
C HIS A 194 3.44 -17.92 -4.35
N PHE A 195 4.50 -18.38 -3.68
CA PHE A 195 5.75 -17.62 -3.54
C PHE A 195 6.39 -17.36 -4.91
N GLN A 196 6.39 -18.35 -5.80
CA GLN A 196 6.83 -18.15 -7.19
C GLN A 196 5.95 -17.17 -7.95
N HIS A 197 4.65 -17.13 -7.70
CA HIS A 197 3.77 -16.12 -8.28
C HIS A 197 4.20 -14.72 -7.83
N PHE A 198 4.40 -14.49 -6.52
CA PHE A 198 4.88 -13.19 -6.01
C PHE A 198 6.27 -12.82 -6.51
N GLN A 199 7.17 -13.79 -6.69
CA GLN A 199 8.46 -13.55 -7.33
C GLN A 199 8.29 -13.02 -8.77
N ARG A 200 7.37 -13.60 -9.54
CA ARG A 200 7.11 -13.18 -10.92
C ARG A 200 6.33 -11.86 -11.02
N SER A 201 5.35 -11.64 -10.15
CA SER A 201 4.40 -10.53 -10.27
C SER A 201 4.80 -9.29 -9.46
N ALA A 202 5.47 -9.50 -8.33
CA ALA A 202 5.87 -8.47 -7.39
C ALA A 202 7.39 -8.44 -7.16
N GLY A 203 8.18 -9.33 -7.76
CA GLY A 203 9.64 -9.35 -7.63
C GLY A 203 10.14 -9.71 -6.23
N HIS A 204 9.31 -10.35 -5.40
CA HIS A 204 9.75 -10.83 -4.08
C HIS A 204 10.69 -12.01 -4.25
N THR A 205 11.87 -11.95 -3.65
CA THR A 205 12.93 -12.95 -3.89
C THR A 205 13.08 -13.97 -2.77
N SER A 206 12.34 -13.81 -1.68
CA SER A 206 12.28 -14.80 -0.60
C SER A 206 10.86 -14.97 -0.08
N THR A 207 10.61 -16.13 0.55
CA THR A 207 9.39 -16.39 1.33
C THR A 207 9.18 -15.30 2.38
N GLY A 208 10.24 -14.92 3.10
CA GLY A 208 10.16 -13.93 4.18
C GLY A 208 9.77 -12.55 3.67
N GLU A 209 10.29 -12.14 2.51
CA GLU A 209 9.88 -10.92 1.84
C GLU A 209 8.39 -11.01 1.47
N THR A 210 7.93 -12.12 0.89
CA THR A 210 6.49 -12.27 0.59
C THR A 210 5.62 -12.17 1.85
N LEU A 211 6.01 -12.84 2.95
CA LEU A 211 5.29 -12.78 4.22
C LEU A 211 5.29 -11.36 4.81
N LEU A 212 6.39 -10.62 4.70
CA LEU A 212 6.46 -9.23 5.14
C LEU A 212 5.43 -8.37 4.41
N TYR A 213 5.40 -8.44 3.08
CA TYR A 213 4.58 -7.55 2.26
C TYR A 213 3.09 -7.90 2.37
N GLU A 214 2.75 -9.18 2.54
CA GLU A 214 1.38 -9.57 2.90
C GLU A 214 1.01 -9.08 4.31
N ALA A 215 1.95 -9.11 5.27
CA ALA A 215 1.68 -8.60 6.61
C ALA A 215 1.41 -7.08 6.58
N LEU A 216 2.18 -6.31 5.82
CA LEU A 216 1.93 -4.88 5.62
C LEU A 216 0.62 -4.63 4.86
N ALA A 217 0.24 -5.52 3.94
CA ALA A 217 -1.02 -5.44 3.20
C ALA A 217 -2.27 -5.47 4.10
N LEU A 218 -2.18 -6.10 5.29
CA LEU A 218 -3.26 -6.11 6.28
C LEU A 218 -3.69 -4.71 6.75
N TYR A 219 -2.84 -3.70 6.57
CA TYR A 219 -3.16 -2.31 6.85
C TYR A 219 -3.59 -1.55 5.60
N LEU A 220 -2.85 -1.75 4.51
CA LEU A 220 -2.94 -0.94 3.29
C LEU A 220 -4.20 -1.24 2.47
N ILE A 221 -4.60 -2.50 2.40
CA ILE A 221 -5.70 -2.93 1.53
C ILE A 221 -7.08 -2.70 2.17
N PRO A 222 -7.31 -3.02 3.46
CA PRO A 222 -8.66 -2.93 4.02
C PRO A 222 -9.23 -1.53 4.05
N CYS A 223 -8.38 -0.50 4.14
CA CYS A 223 -8.82 0.89 4.08
C CYS A 223 -9.42 1.23 2.71
N HIS A 224 -8.86 0.73 1.61
CA HIS A 224 -9.43 0.83 0.27
C HIS A 224 -10.73 0.02 0.14
N GLU A 225 -10.69 -1.25 0.55
CA GLU A 225 -11.82 -2.18 0.42
C GLU A 225 -13.06 -1.74 1.23
N LEU A 226 -12.87 -1.13 2.40
CA LEU A 226 -13.99 -0.60 3.19
C LEU A 226 -14.68 0.58 2.51
N LEU A 227 -13.95 1.43 1.79
CA LEU A 227 -14.55 2.53 1.01
C LEU A 227 -15.45 1.96 -0.09
N HIS A 228 -15.04 0.87 -0.74
CA HIS A 228 -15.88 0.13 -1.70
C HIS A 228 -17.13 -0.50 -1.07
N ILE A 229 -17.04 -1.00 0.17
CA ILE A 229 -18.22 -1.51 0.87
C ILE A 229 -19.18 -0.38 1.20
N VAL A 230 -18.71 0.79 1.66
CA VAL A 230 -19.56 1.97 1.90
C VAL A 230 -20.33 2.36 0.64
N GLN A 231 -19.62 2.44 -0.47
CA GLN A 231 -20.18 2.71 -1.80
C GLN A 231 -21.29 1.73 -2.18
N HIS A 232 -21.09 0.43 -1.94
CA HIS A 232 -22.08 -0.59 -2.24
C HIS A 232 -23.31 -0.52 -1.34
N LEU A 233 -23.11 -0.34 -0.02
CA LEU A 233 -24.19 -0.25 0.96
C LEU A 233 -25.14 0.91 0.67
N HIS A 234 -24.60 1.99 0.11
CA HIS A 234 -25.33 3.20 -0.27
C HIS A 234 -25.50 3.24 -1.79
N GLY A 235 -26.09 2.19 -2.38
CA GLY A 235 -26.11 1.89 -3.82
C GLY A 235 -26.62 2.97 -4.81
N HIS A 236 -27.04 4.14 -4.34
CA HIS A 236 -27.19 5.34 -5.17
C HIS A 236 -25.84 6.01 -5.50
N LEU A 237 -24.76 5.62 -4.82
CA LEU A 237 -23.40 6.03 -5.10
C LEU A 237 -22.74 5.21 -6.22
N LEU A 238 -23.41 4.17 -6.75
CA LEU A 238 -22.89 3.33 -7.82
C LEU A 238 -22.83 4.10 -9.15
N ASP A 239 -21.67 4.04 -9.82
CA ASP A 239 -21.47 4.57 -11.17
C ASP A 239 -22.50 3.94 -12.12
N SER A 240 -23.42 4.77 -12.65
CA SER A 240 -24.49 4.30 -13.55
C SER A 240 -23.97 3.88 -14.93
N ASP A 241 -22.79 4.38 -15.30
CA ASP A 241 -22.03 3.89 -16.45
C ASP A 241 -21.09 2.78 -15.99
N SER A 242 -21.30 1.55 -16.47
CA SER A 242 -20.43 0.40 -16.21
C SER A 242 -18.99 0.58 -16.70
N HIS A 243 -18.73 1.66 -17.43
CA HIS A 243 -17.42 2.01 -17.91
C HIS A 243 -16.81 3.24 -17.21
N SER A 244 -17.50 3.81 -16.21
CA SER A 244 -16.93 4.78 -15.27
C SER A 244 -16.27 4.03 -14.11
N TYR A 245 -15.12 4.53 -13.69
CA TYR A 245 -14.31 4.03 -12.57
C TYR A 245 -14.01 5.19 -11.60
N ALA A 246 -14.89 6.18 -11.52
CA ALA A 246 -14.73 7.34 -10.66
C ALA A 246 -14.72 6.93 -9.18
N MET A 247 -15.60 6.01 -8.80
CA MET A 247 -15.66 5.48 -7.43
C MET A 247 -14.38 4.77 -6.99
N GLU A 248 -13.78 4.04 -7.92
CA GLU A 248 -12.52 3.33 -7.73
C GLU A 248 -11.34 4.28 -7.61
N HIS A 249 -11.35 5.32 -8.44
CA HIS A 249 -10.40 6.43 -8.36
C HIS A 249 -10.47 7.11 -6.98
N ASP A 250 -11.67 7.45 -6.49
CA ASP A 250 -11.87 8.04 -5.17
C ASP A 250 -11.37 7.14 -4.05
N ALA A 251 -11.77 5.87 -4.06
CA ALA A 251 -11.34 4.89 -3.06
C ALA A 251 -9.82 4.76 -3.03
N SER A 252 -9.17 4.78 -4.19
CA SER A 252 -7.71 4.77 -4.33
C SER A 252 -7.07 6.02 -3.71
N ARG A 253 -7.64 7.22 -3.94
CA ARG A 253 -7.12 8.48 -3.37
C ARG A 253 -7.31 8.62 -1.87
N LEU A 254 -8.44 8.12 -1.35
CA LEU A 254 -8.80 8.21 0.07
C LEU A 254 -8.14 7.13 0.93
N ASN A 255 -7.73 6.01 0.32
CA ASN A 255 -7.18 4.85 1.03
C ASN A 255 -6.10 5.22 2.06
N TYR A 256 -5.05 5.91 1.62
CA TYR A 256 -3.92 6.23 2.51
C TYR A 256 -4.25 7.30 3.55
N LEU A 257 -5.21 8.19 3.26
CA LEU A 257 -5.72 9.14 4.25
C LEU A 257 -6.48 8.40 5.36
N LEU A 258 -7.37 7.47 5.00
CA LEU A 258 -8.06 6.63 5.97
C LEU A 258 -7.05 5.79 6.79
N LEU A 259 -6.06 5.20 6.13
CA LEU A 259 -4.98 4.47 6.81
C LEU A 259 -4.26 5.34 7.84
N TRP A 260 -3.94 6.59 7.52
CA TRP A 260 -3.30 7.50 8.46
C TRP A 260 -4.09 7.62 9.77
N HIS A 261 -5.41 7.85 9.69
CA HIS A 261 -6.29 7.93 10.85
C HIS A 261 -6.40 6.61 11.63
N VAL A 262 -6.40 5.47 10.93
CA VAL A 262 -6.35 4.14 11.57
C VAL A 262 -5.07 3.99 12.39
N LEU A 263 -3.93 4.38 11.82
CA LEU A 263 -2.62 4.31 12.48
C LEU A 263 -2.49 5.28 13.65
N GLU A 264 -3.16 6.43 13.62
CA GLU A 264 -3.21 7.36 14.78
C GLU A 264 -3.91 6.74 16.00
N ARG A 265 -4.93 5.91 15.78
CA ARG A 265 -5.69 5.28 16.87
C ARG A 265 -4.99 4.09 17.50
N ARG A 266 -4.23 3.34 16.72
CA ARG A 266 -3.59 2.08 17.12
C ARG A 266 -2.35 2.22 18.01
N SER A 267 -2.12 3.36 18.66
CA SER A 267 -0.90 3.64 19.46
C SER A 267 -0.59 2.53 20.48
N PRO A 268 0.32 1.58 20.15
CA PRO A 268 1.68 1.60 20.69
C PRO A 268 2.78 1.15 19.70
N GLU A 269 2.53 1.17 18.38
CA GLU A 269 3.61 0.96 17.40
C GLU A 269 4.64 2.11 17.48
N PRO A 270 5.93 1.88 17.13
CA PRO A 270 6.88 2.98 17.00
C PRO A 270 6.29 4.05 16.06
N GLN A 271 6.43 5.34 16.38
CA GLN A 271 5.83 6.41 15.56
C GLN A 271 6.21 6.33 14.08
N TRP A 272 7.38 5.74 13.82
CA TRP A 272 7.93 5.54 12.51
C TRP A 272 7.33 4.34 11.75
N SER A 273 6.61 3.40 12.37
CA SER A 273 5.92 2.32 11.65
C SER A 273 4.97 2.85 10.56
N LYS A 274 4.40 4.04 10.79
CA LYS A 274 3.58 4.75 9.81
C LYS A 274 4.30 4.97 8.49
N TRP A 275 5.57 5.37 8.51
CA TRP A 275 6.30 5.57 7.25
C TRP A 275 6.59 4.28 6.54
N VAL A 276 6.79 3.17 7.26
CA VAL A 276 7.02 1.87 6.63
C VAL A 276 5.82 1.52 5.75
N LEU A 277 4.62 1.68 6.28
CA LEU A 277 3.37 1.45 5.56
C LEU A 277 3.17 2.44 4.40
N MET A 278 3.46 3.72 4.63
CA MET A 278 3.34 4.75 3.58
C MET A 278 4.36 4.55 2.46
N LEU A 279 5.62 4.25 2.78
CA LEU A 279 6.68 3.98 1.80
C LEU A 279 6.39 2.69 1.03
N GLU A 280 5.83 1.68 1.69
CA GLU A 280 5.37 0.48 1.02
C GLU A 280 4.26 0.80 0.00
N GLY A 281 3.32 1.67 0.36
CA GLY A 281 2.33 2.19 -0.59
C GLY A 281 2.96 2.87 -1.81
N ILE A 282 4.00 3.68 -1.60
CA ILE A 282 4.77 4.28 -2.70
C ILE A 282 5.52 3.22 -3.52
N ASN A 283 6.13 2.22 -2.89
CA ASN A 283 6.83 1.15 -3.58
C ASN A 283 5.91 0.39 -4.54
N ARG A 284 4.66 0.14 -4.13
CA ARG A 284 3.63 -0.46 -5.00
C ARG A 284 3.32 0.44 -6.19
N SER A 285 3.12 1.74 -5.95
CA SER A 285 2.90 2.73 -7.01
C SER A 285 4.07 2.83 -7.99
N LEU A 286 5.32 2.92 -7.49
CA LEU A 286 6.53 2.94 -8.31
C LEU A 286 6.69 1.66 -9.13
N SER A 287 6.45 0.49 -8.52
CA SER A 287 6.51 -0.80 -9.21
C SER A 287 5.46 -0.88 -10.33
N ALA A 288 4.23 -0.46 -10.05
CA ALA A 288 3.16 -0.38 -11.05
C ALA A 288 3.51 0.60 -12.17
N PHE A 289 4.04 1.78 -11.83
CA PHE A 289 4.48 2.78 -12.81
C PHE A 289 5.60 2.26 -13.71
N GLN A 290 6.63 1.61 -13.16
CA GLN A 290 7.71 1.01 -13.93
C GLN A 290 7.19 -0.06 -14.88
N ARG A 291 6.24 -0.89 -14.42
CA ARG A 291 5.59 -1.89 -15.27
C ARG A 291 4.82 -1.25 -16.41
N ILE A 292 4.01 -0.22 -16.16
CA ILE A 292 3.32 0.52 -17.23
C ILE A 292 4.32 1.16 -18.19
N LYS A 293 5.38 1.79 -17.67
CA LYS A 293 6.40 2.47 -18.48
C LYS A 293 7.19 1.51 -19.37
N ALA A 294 7.38 0.27 -18.94
CA ALA A 294 8.03 -0.77 -19.73
C ALA A 294 7.17 -1.28 -20.90
N GLN A 295 5.87 -0.97 -20.90
CA GLN A 295 4.96 -1.28 -22.00
C GLN A 295 4.98 -0.19 -23.09
N ASP A 296 4.10 -0.32 -24.09
CA ASP A 296 3.90 0.69 -25.12
C ASP A 296 3.41 2.03 -24.53
N ALA A 297 3.81 3.15 -25.14
CA ALA A 297 3.39 4.50 -24.77
C ALA A 297 1.86 4.67 -24.67
N ALA A 298 1.09 3.87 -25.43
CA ALA A 298 -0.36 3.85 -25.35
C ALA A 298 -0.90 3.50 -23.95
N TYR A 299 -0.21 2.62 -23.19
CA TYR A 299 -0.64 2.23 -21.84
C TYR A 299 -0.51 3.39 -20.85
N TYR A 300 0.60 4.13 -20.93
CA TYR A 300 0.79 5.32 -20.12
C TYR A 300 -0.18 6.44 -20.51
N ALA A 301 -0.47 6.60 -21.81
CA ALA A 301 -1.47 7.55 -22.28
C ALA A 301 -2.88 7.19 -21.76
N ALA A 302 -3.24 5.90 -21.79
CA ALA A 302 -4.50 5.41 -21.23
C ALA A 302 -4.61 5.67 -19.72
N TYR A 303 -3.54 5.38 -18.97
CA TYR A 303 -3.43 5.74 -17.57
C TYR A 303 -3.65 7.25 -17.36
N ARG A 304 -2.91 8.10 -18.08
CA ARG A 304 -3.00 9.56 -17.89
C ARG A 304 -4.38 10.08 -18.26
N GLN A 305 -4.99 9.59 -19.33
CA GLN A 305 -6.38 9.92 -19.66
C GLN A 305 -7.32 9.54 -18.51
N TRP A 306 -7.21 8.34 -17.94
CA TRP A 306 -8.03 7.95 -16.80
C TRP A 306 -7.82 8.86 -15.58
N ALA A 307 -6.57 9.16 -15.24
CA ALA A 307 -6.25 10.04 -14.11
C ALA A 307 -6.74 11.48 -14.33
N ASP A 308 -6.53 12.04 -15.53
CA ASP A 308 -6.91 13.41 -15.89
C ASP A 308 -8.44 13.57 -16.04
N THR A 309 -9.14 12.48 -16.37
CA THR A 309 -10.61 12.41 -16.37
C THR A 309 -11.17 11.93 -15.03
N PHE A 310 -10.31 11.79 -14.01
CA PHE A 310 -10.67 11.38 -12.67
C PHE A 310 -11.52 10.10 -12.61
N GLY A 311 -11.11 9.11 -13.38
CA GLY A 311 -11.74 7.81 -13.40
C GLY A 311 -12.87 7.64 -14.41
N LEU A 312 -13.34 8.70 -15.08
CA LEU A 312 -14.47 8.62 -16.02
C LEU A 312 -14.16 7.79 -17.30
N ASP A 313 -12.91 7.82 -17.76
CA ASP A 313 -12.47 7.06 -18.93
C ASP A 313 -11.60 5.86 -18.55
N ALA A 314 -12.24 4.73 -18.23
CA ALA A 314 -11.54 3.48 -17.87
C ALA A 314 -10.42 3.13 -18.85
N PRO A 315 -9.21 2.75 -18.38
CA PRO A 315 -8.09 2.41 -19.25
C PRO A 315 -8.41 1.22 -20.16
N SER A 316 -9.25 0.28 -19.69
CA SER A 316 -9.66 -0.90 -20.45
C SER A 316 -10.45 -0.57 -21.70
N LYS A 317 -11.18 0.55 -21.78
CA LYS A 317 -11.93 0.96 -22.99
C LYS A 317 -11.02 1.03 -24.22
N ILE A 318 -9.79 1.50 -24.05
CA ILE A 318 -8.82 1.71 -25.13
C ILE A 318 -8.37 0.38 -25.74
N PHE A 319 -8.34 -0.67 -24.93
CA PHE A 319 -7.75 -1.97 -25.29
C PHE A 319 -8.78 -3.11 -25.41
N ALA A 320 -10.02 -2.88 -24.97
CA ALA A 320 -11.12 -3.85 -25.05
C ALA A 320 -11.42 -4.26 -26.49
N SER A 321 -11.35 -3.32 -27.45
CA SER A 321 -11.62 -3.60 -28.87
C SER A 321 -10.56 -4.48 -29.55
N SER A 322 -9.35 -4.56 -28.98
CA SER A 322 -8.25 -5.38 -29.52
C SER A 322 -8.16 -6.76 -28.87
N GLY A 323 -9.02 -7.08 -27.89
CA GLY A 323 -8.95 -8.34 -27.15
C GLY A 323 -7.69 -8.47 -26.31
N ASP A 324 -7.13 -7.34 -25.85
CA ASP A 324 -5.89 -7.33 -25.08
C ASP A 324 -6.19 -7.72 -23.63
N GLU A 325 -5.89 -8.97 -23.27
CA GLU A 325 -6.09 -9.53 -21.93
C GLU A 325 -5.27 -8.78 -20.85
N MET A 326 -4.21 -8.07 -21.24
CA MET A 326 -3.41 -7.25 -20.31
C MET A 326 -4.15 -6.00 -19.83
N SER A 327 -5.24 -5.60 -20.48
CA SER A 327 -6.06 -4.44 -20.12
C SER A 327 -6.64 -4.51 -18.70
N LEU A 328 -7.01 -5.70 -18.21
CA LEU A 328 -7.49 -5.89 -16.84
C LEU A 328 -6.37 -5.67 -15.81
N SER A 329 -5.13 -6.07 -16.15
CA SER A 329 -3.96 -5.83 -15.32
C SER A 329 -3.63 -4.34 -15.23
N LEU A 330 -3.91 -3.58 -16.31
CA LEU A 330 -3.70 -2.13 -16.36
C LEU A 330 -4.56 -1.40 -15.34
N GLU A 331 -5.83 -1.75 -15.19
CA GLU A 331 -6.70 -1.13 -14.17
C GLU A 331 -6.12 -1.26 -12.77
N GLY A 332 -5.69 -2.47 -12.40
CA GLY A 332 -5.02 -2.74 -11.12
C GLY A 332 -3.78 -1.86 -10.91
N MET A 333 -2.91 -1.76 -11.92
CA MET A 333 -1.70 -0.93 -11.86
C MET A 333 -2.03 0.56 -11.73
N VAL A 334 -3.02 1.04 -12.47
CA VAL A 334 -3.44 2.45 -12.48
C VAL A 334 -3.99 2.90 -11.13
N LYS A 335 -4.80 2.07 -10.47
CA LYS A 335 -5.30 2.31 -9.10
C LYS A 335 -4.15 2.49 -8.11
N MET A 336 -3.17 1.58 -8.15
CA MET A 336 -1.97 1.66 -7.30
C MET A 336 -1.17 2.94 -7.54
N ILE A 337 -1.06 3.38 -8.80
CA ILE A 337 -0.35 4.61 -9.15
C ILE A 337 -1.07 5.82 -8.55
N VAL A 338 -2.38 5.96 -8.78
CA VAL A 338 -3.16 7.10 -8.25
C VAL A 338 -3.17 7.15 -6.73
N ALA A 339 -3.25 6.00 -6.06
CA ALA A 339 -3.13 5.96 -4.60
C ALA A 339 -1.77 6.52 -4.14
N GLY A 340 -0.67 6.12 -4.81
CA GLY A 340 0.66 6.67 -4.52
C GLY A 340 0.80 8.16 -4.86
N GLU A 341 0.24 8.62 -5.98
CA GLU A 341 0.22 10.05 -6.33
C GLU A 341 -0.56 10.87 -5.28
N ALA A 342 -1.70 10.35 -4.79
CA ALA A 342 -2.48 10.98 -3.73
C ALA A 342 -1.70 11.09 -2.41
N LEU A 343 -0.90 10.07 -2.07
CA LEU A 343 -0.03 10.09 -0.90
C LEU A 343 1.06 11.17 -1.01
N VAL A 344 1.57 11.44 -2.21
CA VAL A 344 2.53 12.53 -2.46
C VAL A 344 1.83 13.90 -2.46
N ALA A 345 0.65 13.98 -3.06
CA ALA A 345 -0.11 15.22 -3.25
C ALA A 345 -0.82 15.73 -1.99
N ASN A 346 -1.25 14.85 -1.08
CA ASN A 346 -1.95 15.22 0.15
C ASN A 346 -1.00 15.53 1.32
N TYR A 347 0.17 16.10 1.01
CA TYR A 347 1.24 16.42 1.96
C TYR A 347 0.84 17.42 3.09
N GLU A 348 -0.32 18.08 2.98
CA GLU A 348 -0.78 19.11 3.94
C GLU A 348 -1.93 18.68 4.85
N SER A 349 -2.53 17.51 4.64
CA SER A 349 -3.77 17.17 5.36
C SER A 349 -3.50 16.63 6.77
N GLN A 350 -3.36 17.52 7.75
CA GLN A 350 -3.64 17.15 9.13
C GLN A 350 -5.14 16.80 9.25
N GLY A 351 -5.52 15.96 10.21
CA GLY A 351 -6.86 15.35 10.37
C GLY A 351 -8.15 16.05 9.86
N PRO A 352 -8.36 17.38 9.96
CA PRO A 352 -9.61 18.03 9.51
C PRO A 352 -10.00 17.90 8.01
N HIS A 353 -9.13 17.40 7.13
CA HIS A 353 -9.43 17.34 5.69
C HIS A 353 -10.10 16.03 5.23
N LEU A 354 -10.01 14.93 5.99
CA LEU A 354 -10.59 13.67 5.55
C LEU A 354 -12.12 13.69 5.54
N GLU A 355 -12.76 14.25 6.57
CA GLU A 355 -14.23 14.33 6.63
C GLU A 355 -14.83 15.10 5.44
N PRO A 356 -14.37 16.32 5.09
CA PRO A 356 -14.84 17.00 3.89
C PRO A 356 -14.66 16.17 2.60
N LEU A 357 -13.52 15.48 2.46
CA LEU A 357 -13.26 14.65 1.29
C LEU A 357 -14.20 13.44 1.22
N LEU A 358 -14.44 12.76 2.35
CA LEU A 358 -15.39 11.65 2.42
C LEU A 358 -16.83 12.11 2.16
N ARG A 359 -17.23 13.29 2.67
CA ARG A 359 -18.55 13.87 2.42
C ARG A 359 -18.78 14.10 0.94
N VAL A 360 -17.82 14.70 0.25
CA VAL A 360 -17.89 14.89 -1.20
C VAL A 360 -17.82 13.54 -1.92
N ALA A 361 -16.95 12.62 -1.48
CA ALA A 361 -16.82 11.27 -2.05
C ALA A 361 -18.12 10.48 -2.10
N PHE A 362 -18.90 10.60 -1.04
CA PHE A 362 -20.11 9.83 -0.89
C PHE A 362 -21.37 10.70 -1.00
N ASP A 363 -21.29 11.82 -1.74
CA ASP A 363 -22.47 12.65 -1.96
C ASP A 363 -23.47 12.02 -2.94
N PRO A 364 -24.73 11.75 -2.53
CA PRO A 364 -25.75 11.16 -3.40
C PRO A 364 -26.08 12.00 -4.65
N ALA A 365 -25.89 13.31 -4.57
CA ALA A 365 -26.14 14.25 -5.67
C ALA A 365 -24.91 14.41 -6.57
N ARG A 366 -23.78 13.83 -6.20
CA ARG A 366 -22.54 13.95 -6.96
C ARG A 366 -22.65 13.28 -8.31
N GLN A 367 -22.17 13.99 -9.32
CA GLN A 367 -21.93 13.46 -10.66
C GLN A 367 -20.47 13.81 -11.01
N GLY A 368 -19.58 12.82 -11.08
CA GLY A 368 -18.14 13.05 -11.32
C GLY A 368 -17.27 13.14 -10.07
N ASP A 369 -15.98 13.47 -10.18
CA ASP A 369 -14.91 13.31 -9.16
C ASP A 369 -14.93 14.27 -7.93
N VAL A 370 -14.43 13.81 -6.77
CA VAL A 370 -14.32 14.57 -5.49
C VAL A 370 -13.33 15.72 -5.55
N TYR A 371 -12.32 15.57 -6.40
CA TYR A 371 -11.16 16.44 -6.50
C TYR A 371 -11.13 17.20 -7.83
N SER A 372 -12.21 17.13 -8.62
CA SER A 372 -12.37 18.02 -9.77
C SER A 372 -12.46 19.47 -9.28
N CYS A 373 -11.75 20.37 -9.94
CA CYS A 373 -11.65 21.79 -9.56
C CYS A 373 -13.00 22.54 -9.67
N GLU A 374 -14.05 21.88 -10.13
CA GLU A 374 -15.43 22.37 -10.10
C GLU A 374 -15.98 22.15 -8.70
N LEU A 375 -15.55 22.99 -7.75
CA LEU A 375 -16.24 23.10 -6.47
C LEU A 375 -17.73 23.32 -6.75
N PRO A 376 -18.64 22.52 -6.15
CA PRO A 376 -20.04 22.89 -6.10
C PRO A 376 -20.14 24.29 -5.49
N ASP A 377 -20.99 25.15 -6.04
CA ASP A 377 -21.35 26.40 -5.37
C ASP A 377 -22.06 26.04 -4.05
N TRP A 378 -21.28 25.92 -2.98
CA TRP A 378 -21.78 25.77 -1.61
C TRP A 378 -22.37 27.12 -1.17
N ASN A 379 -23.63 27.36 -1.53
CA ASN A 379 -24.46 28.42 -0.94
C ASN A 379 -25.00 28.01 0.44
#